data_AF-A0A8D2LFU4-F1
#
_entry.id   AF-A0A8D2LFU4-F1
#
_cell.length_a   1.000
_cell.length_b   1.000
_cell.length_c   1.000
_cell.angle_alpha   90.00
_cell.angle_beta   90.00
_cell.angle_gamma   90.00
#
_symmetry.space_group_name_H-M   'P 1'
#
loop_
_entity.id
_entity.type
_entity.pdbx_description
1 polymer ?
#
loop_
_entity_poly.entity_id
_entity_poly.type
_entity_poly.pdbx_seq_one_letter_code
_entity_poly.pdbx_strand_id
1 'polypeptide(L)'
;IFLAALAFSFFAKGFAGSYMKSMYTQIERRFEISSSLVGLIDGSFEIGNLLVIILVSYLGPKVHRPKVIAAGCLVMSLGSFVMVVPHFIMGANIFLLLLSILSSPQQPCEVDCEKMASSYLWLFVLAGNLLRGIGEAPIMPLGMSYIDDFATEENSAFYIGTVRASGLFGPTFGFMLGSFCANLWVDIGVVDVGTLTITSKDMRWVGAWWLGVLLCGVVSFMASFPFWNLPRSLPKQGEGKNVKKSKFFPVLKKLLGNSIFLVYLFATILHYNSIVGVITYEPKFMEQQFNISISRATFLIGMYLLQYFLVQLAGGGRCPFKDISPATDDGRNSTTWSYEGFDPVALQCRLSEMIGVFST
;
A
#
# COMPACT_ATOMS: atom_id res chain seq x y z
N ILE A 1 0.59 7.01 22.22
CA ILE A 1 1.87 6.80 21.49
C ILE A 1 1.73 5.71 20.43
N PHE A 2 1.45 4.44 20.79
CA PHE A 2 1.29 3.36 19.79
C PHE A 2 0.30 3.69 18.67
N LEU A 3 -0.88 4.22 19.01
CA LEU A 3 -1.90 4.63 18.00
C LEU A 3 -1.36 5.68 17.02
N ALA A 4 -0.62 6.68 17.50
CA ALA A 4 -0.03 7.71 16.66
C ALA A 4 1.10 7.15 15.76
N ALA A 5 1.92 6.25 16.30
CA ALA A 5 2.94 5.54 15.52
C ALA A 5 2.30 4.69 14.41
N LEU A 6 1.24 3.95 14.74
CA LEU A 6 0.51 3.13 13.77
C LEU A 6 -0.20 3.97 12.73
N ALA A 7 -0.87 5.06 13.12
CA ALA A 7 -1.46 6.04 12.22
C ALA A 7 -0.42 6.57 11.21
N PHE A 8 0.77 6.94 11.69
CA PHE A 8 1.85 7.41 10.81
C PHE A 8 2.38 6.31 9.86
N SER A 9 2.47 5.05 10.31
CA SER A 9 2.79 3.92 9.42
C SER A 9 1.71 3.68 8.34
N PHE A 10 0.43 3.82 8.69
CA PHE A 10 -0.67 3.73 7.73
C PHE A 10 -0.64 4.86 6.71
N PHE A 11 -0.32 6.08 7.15
CA PHE A 11 -0.05 7.19 6.24
C PHE A 11 1.14 6.86 5.32
N ALA A 12 2.28 6.44 5.88
CA ALA A 12 3.51 6.15 5.13
C ALA A 12 3.32 5.07 4.07
N LYS A 13 2.63 3.96 4.40
CA LYS A 13 2.38 2.86 3.46
C LYS A 13 1.46 3.28 2.32
N GLY A 14 0.39 4.05 2.61
CA GLY A 14 -0.54 4.56 1.61
C GLY A 14 0.07 5.64 0.72
N PHE A 15 0.91 6.50 1.31
CA PHE A 15 1.70 7.52 0.60
C PHE A 15 2.67 6.88 -0.40
N ALA A 16 3.45 5.88 0.04
CA ALA A 16 4.36 5.16 -0.82
C ALA A 16 3.65 4.36 -1.92
N GLY A 17 2.55 3.68 -1.59
CA GLY A 17 1.79 2.87 -2.55
C GLY A 17 1.15 3.70 -3.66
N SER A 18 0.47 4.80 -3.31
CA SER A 18 -0.15 5.70 -4.28
C SER A 18 0.87 6.44 -5.16
N TYR A 19 1.98 6.90 -4.56
CA TYR A 19 3.08 7.48 -5.33
C TYR A 19 3.59 6.49 -6.37
N MET A 20 3.85 5.24 -5.99
CA MET A 20 4.30 4.23 -6.96
C MET A 20 3.28 3.98 -8.07
N LYS A 21 2.00 3.85 -7.72
CA LYS A 21 0.92 3.69 -8.71
C LYS A 21 0.89 4.82 -9.73
N SER A 22 1.13 6.06 -9.30
CA SER A 22 1.18 7.21 -10.20
C SER A 22 2.37 7.23 -11.17
N MET A 23 3.46 6.55 -10.83
CA MET A 23 4.73 6.62 -11.58
C MET A 23 4.93 5.47 -12.56
N TYR A 24 4.06 4.46 -12.59
CA TYR A 24 4.22 3.30 -13.46
C TYR A 24 4.30 3.65 -14.95
N THR A 25 3.52 4.63 -15.43
CA THR A 25 3.63 5.08 -16.82
C THR A 25 4.99 5.72 -17.12
N GLN A 26 5.61 6.38 -16.14
CA GLN A 26 6.96 6.96 -16.30
C GLN A 26 8.03 5.87 -16.33
N ILE A 27 7.89 4.85 -15.49
CA ILE A 27 8.76 3.67 -15.47
C ILE A 27 8.62 2.89 -16.78
N GLU A 28 7.40 2.71 -17.28
CA GLU A 28 7.12 2.08 -18.57
C GLU A 28 7.92 2.74 -19.70
N ARG A 29 7.83 4.07 -19.79
CA ARG A 29 8.53 4.87 -20.79
C ARG A 29 10.04 4.83 -20.61
N ARG A 30 10.52 4.91 -19.36
CA ARG A 30 11.95 4.96 -19.07
C ARG A 30 12.68 3.68 -19.46
N PHE A 31 12.07 2.53 -19.19
CA PHE A 31 12.67 1.22 -19.48
C PHE A 31 12.18 0.61 -20.80
N GLU A 32 11.29 1.31 -21.53
CA GLU A 32 10.69 0.84 -22.78
C GLU A 32 10.07 -0.57 -22.67
N ILE A 33 9.45 -0.84 -21.51
CA ILE A 33 8.83 -2.14 -21.19
C ILE A 33 7.34 -2.16 -21.54
N SER A 34 6.78 -3.35 -21.73
CA SER A 34 5.34 -3.50 -21.99
C SER A 34 4.49 -3.19 -20.77
N SER A 35 3.24 -2.79 -20.99
CA SER A 35 2.25 -2.58 -19.90
C SER A 35 2.01 -3.82 -19.06
N SER A 36 2.11 -5.01 -19.68
CA SER A 36 1.99 -6.30 -18.97
C SER A 36 3.12 -6.51 -17.96
N LEU A 37 4.34 -6.10 -18.31
CA LEU A 37 5.50 -6.21 -17.44
C LEU A 37 5.43 -5.18 -16.30
N VAL A 38 4.94 -3.97 -16.58
CA VAL A 38 4.61 -2.99 -15.53
C VAL A 38 3.54 -3.52 -14.58
N GLY A 39 2.52 -4.20 -15.10
CA GLY A 39 1.51 -4.89 -14.28
C GLY A 39 2.12 -5.99 -13.40
N LEU A 40 3.13 -6.72 -13.91
CA LEU A 40 3.91 -7.68 -13.10
C LEU A 40 4.72 -6.98 -12.00
N ILE A 41 5.35 -5.83 -12.31
CA ILE A 41 6.05 -5.02 -11.31
C ILE A 41 5.07 -4.57 -10.23
N ASP A 42 3.89 -4.06 -10.58
CA ASP A 42 2.87 -3.67 -9.60
C ASP A 42 2.41 -4.86 -8.75
N GLY A 43 2.07 -5.97 -9.40
CA GLY A 43 1.66 -7.20 -8.73
C GLY A 43 2.73 -7.80 -7.81
N SER A 44 4.02 -7.55 -8.07
CA SER A 44 5.11 -8.04 -7.19
C SER A 44 5.01 -7.53 -5.76
N PHE A 45 4.44 -6.34 -5.53
CA PHE A 45 4.15 -5.84 -4.19
C PHE A 45 3.19 -6.77 -3.42
N GLU A 46 2.07 -7.11 -4.06
CA GLU A 46 1.06 -7.99 -3.47
C GLU A 46 1.60 -9.41 -3.26
N ILE A 47 2.40 -9.91 -4.21
CA ILE A 47 3.11 -11.20 -4.05
C ILE A 47 3.98 -11.16 -2.80
N GLY A 48 4.77 -10.10 -2.62
CA GLY A 48 5.66 -9.94 -1.46
C GLY A 48 4.90 -9.89 -0.14
N ASN A 49 3.77 -9.18 -0.12
CA ASN A 49 2.92 -9.09 1.06
C ASN A 49 2.32 -10.48 1.41
N LEU A 50 1.70 -11.15 0.43
CA LEU A 50 1.06 -12.46 0.61
C LEU A 50 2.01 -13.55 1.12
N LEU A 51 3.29 -13.52 0.71
CA LEU A 51 4.30 -14.47 1.17
C LEU A 51 4.52 -14.42 2.69
N VAL A 52 4.36 -13.26 3.31
CA VAL A 52 4.77 -13.01 4.69
C VAL A 52 3.57 -12.80 5.62
N ILE A 53 2.43 -12.33 5.11
CA ILE A 53 1.25 -11.98 5.92
C ILE A 53 0.71 -13.14 6.75
N ILE A 54 0.67 -14.37 6.20
CA ILE A 54 0.19 -15.57 6.91
C ILE A 54 1.16 -15.93 8.05
N LEU A 55 2.46 -15.91 7.76
CA LEU A 55 3.50 -16.24 8.73
C LEU A 55 3.52 -15.24 9.89
N VAL A 56 3.45 -13.95 9.58
CA VAL A 56 3.41 -12.89 10.59
C VAL A 56 2.13 -12.98 11.43
N SER A 57 0.98 -13.24 10.81
CA SER A 57 -0.29 -13.39 11.54
C SER A 57 -0.26 -14.58 12.50
N TYR A 58 0.34 -15.70 12.09
CA TYR A 58 0.51 -16.89 12.94
C TYR A 58 1.50 -16.66 14.09
N LEU A 59 2.61 -15.97 13.82
CA LEU A 59 3.66 -15.69 14.82
C LEU A 59 3.33 -14.48 15.72
N GLY A 60 2.41 -13.61 15.31
CA GLY A 60 2.02 -12.37 15.97
C GLY A 60 1.77 -12.47 17.48
N PRO A 61 1.06 -13.50 17.99
CA PRO A 61 0.86 -13.68 19.43
C PRO A 61 2.12 -14.06 20.22
N LYS A 62 3.16 -14.56 19.55
CA LYS A 62 4.40 -15.04 20.19
C LYS A 62 5.53 -14.01 20.15
N VAL A 63 5.47 -13.04 19.23
CA VAL A 63 6.52 -12.06 18.98
C VAL A 63 6.25 -10.71 19.65
N HIS A 64 7.26 -9.85 19.68
CA HIS A 64 7.11 -8.47 20.12
C HIS A 64 6.52 -7.61 19.00
N ARG A 65 5.19 -7.58 18.86
CA ARG A 65 4.48 -6.99 17.71
C ARG A 65 4.98 -5.60 17.29
N PRO A 66 5.15 -4.60 18.19
CA PRO A 66 5.70 -3.30 17.79
C PRO A 66 7.05 -3.38 17.06
N LYS A 67 8.00 -4.20 17.55
CA LYS A 67 9.32 -4.35 16.92
C LYS A 67 9.26 -5.04 15.56
N VAL A 68 8.30 -5.96 15.36
CA VAL A 68 8.10 -6.60 14.06
C VAL A 68 7.49 -5.64 13.05
N ILE A 69 6.52 -4.81 13.47
CA ILE A 69 5.99 -3.70 12.63
C ILE A 69 7.11 -2.75 12.23
N ALA A 70 7.97 -2.40 13.18
CA ALA A 70 9.10 -1.51 12.95
C ALA A 70 10.14 -2.09 11.98
N ALA A 71 10.47 -3.37 12.12
CA ALA A 71 11.32 -4.09 11.18
C ALA A 71 10.70 -4.13 9.77
N GLY A 72 9.38 -4.33 9.68
CA GLY A 72 8.64 -4.22 8.44
C GLY A 72 8.79 -2.85 7.77
N CYS A 73 8.62 -1.76 8.53
CA CYS A 73 8.81 -0.40 8.03
C CYS A 73 10.24 -0.15 7.50
N LEU A 74 11.26 -0.72 8.14
CA LEU A 74 12.65 -0.65 7.65
C LEU A 74 12.84 -1.41 6.34
N VAL A 75 12.28 -2.62 6.24
CA VAL A 75 12.31 -3.42 5.01
C VAL A 75 11.57 -2.70 3.87
N MET A 76 10.44 -2.08 4.17
CA MET A 76 9.66 -1.26 3.23
C MET A 76 10.47 -0.06 2.70
N SER A 77 11.20 0.62 3.60
CA SER A 77 12.11 1.71 3.26
C SER A 77 13.26 1.23 2.37
N LEU A 78 13.91 0.12 2.73
CA LEU A 78 14.98 -0.49 1.95
C LEU A 78 14.50 -0.87 0.54
N GLY A 79 13.30 -1.44 0.43
CA GLY A 79 12.67 -1.72 -0.87
C GLY A 79 12.53 -0.48 -1.74
N SER A 80 12.10 0.64 -1.14
CA SER A 80 11.99 1.92 -1.85
C SER A 80 13.36 2.41 -2.37
N PHE A 81 14.42 2.32 -1.56
CA PHE A 81 15.75 2.71 -2.02
C PHE A 81 16.30 1.81 -3.12
N VAL A 82 16.05 0.50 -3.06
CA VAL A 82 16.43 -0.46 -4.11
C VAL A 82 15.76 -0.12 -5.44
N MET A 83 14.50 0.34 -5.44
CA MET A 83 13.79 0.73 -6.67
C MET A 83 14.44 1.93 -7.38
N VAL A 84 15.13 2.80 -6.65
CA VAL A 84 15.76 4.02 -7.20
C VAL A 84 17.15 3.72 -7.79
N VAL A 85 17.80 2.65 -7.36
CA VAL A 85 19.16 2.26 -7.81
C VAL A 85 19.34 2.32 -9.34
N PRO A 86 18.41 1.80 -10.18
CA PRO A 86 18.51 1.91 -11.64
C PRO A 86 18.77 3.31 -12.17
N HIS A 87 18.12 4.33 -11.60
CA HIS A 87 18.24 5.70 -12.08
C HIS A 87 19.70 6.19 -11.93
N PHE A 88 20.31 5.96 -10.77
CA PHE A 88 21.69 6.33 -10.53
C PHE A 88 22.70 5.49 -11.32
N ILE A 89 22.39 4.21 -11.55
CA ILE A 89 23.21 3.33 -12.40
C ILE A 89 23.17 3.77 -13.87
N MET A 90 22.04 4.27 -14.37
CA MET A 90 21.92 4.80 -15.73
C MET A 90 22.58 6.18 -15.89
N GLY A 91 22.49 7.05 -14.88
CA GLY A 91 23.05 8.40 -14.93
C GLY A 91 24.56 8.48 -14.78
N ALA A 92 25.18 7.44 -14.21
CA ALA A 92 26.63 7.32 -14.13
C ALA A 92 27.09 6.22 -15.08
N ASN A 93 28.18 6.42 -15.83
CA ASN A 93 28.84 5.37 -16.64
C ASN A 93 29.41 4.21 -15.79
N ILE A 94 28.95 4.05 -14.54
CA ILE A 94 29.33 3.06 -13.54
C ILE A 94 28.97 1.63 -13.98
N PHE A 95 27.87 1.42 -14.71
CA PHE A 95 27.55 0.07 -15.18
C PHE A 95 28.51 -0.41 -16.27
N LEU A 96 28.92 0.47 -17.16
CA LEU A 96 29.97 0.20 -18.15
C LEU A 96 31.31 -0.06 -17.46
N LEU A 97 31.61 0.67 -16.39
CA LEU A 97 32.79 0.42 -15.55
C LEU A 97 32.72 -0.96 -14.87
N LEU A 98 31.59 -1.32 -14.25
CA LEU A 98 31.38 -2.63 -13.62
C LEU A 98 31.45 -3.78 -14.62
N LEU A 99 30.82 -3.63 -15.80
CA LEU A 99 30.93 -4.58 -16.90
C LEU A 99 32.37 -4.69 -17.40
N SER A 100 33.10 -3.57 -17.54
CA SER A 100 34.51 -3.59 -17.97
C SER A 100 35.43 -4.27 -16.94
N ILE A 101 35.06 -4.24 -15.65
CA ILE A 101 35.79 -4.91 -14.57
C ILE A 101 35.46 -6.41 -14.52
N LEU A 102 34.21 -6.78 -14.84
CA LEU A 102 33.74 -8.17 -14.86
C LEU A 102 34.03 -8.90 -16.19
N SER A 103 34.30 -8.17 -17.27
CA SER A 103 34.63 -8.70 -18.59
C SER A 103 36.15 -8.74 -18.80
N SER A 104 36.66 -9.81 -19.41
CA SER A 104 38.07 -9.91 -19.81
C SER A 104 38.47 -8.79 -20.80
N PRO A 105 39.76 -8.34 -20.86
CA PRO A 105 40.17 -7.04 -21.43
C PRO A 105 40.08 -6.87 -22.97
N GLN A 106 39.28 -7.63 -23.71
CA GLN A 106 39.49 -7.79 -25.16
C GLN A 106 38.28 -7.60 -26.08
N GLN A 107 37.26 -6.82 -25.70
CA GLN A 107 36.27 -6.40 -26.69
C GLN A 107 35.77 -4.96 -26.48
N PRO A 108 35.87 -4.08 -27.50
CA PRO A 108 35.24 -2.76 -27.42
C PRO A 108 33.72 -2.96 -27.49
N CYS A 109 33.03 -2.78 -26.36
CA CYS A 109 31.56 -2.73 -26.32
C CYS A 109 31.10 -1.40 -26.95
N GLU A 110 30.82 -1.39 -28.25
CA GLU A 110 30.14 -0.28 -28.92
C GLU A 110 28.62 -0.48 -28.86
N VAL A 111 27.90 0.49 -28.25
CA VAL A 111 26.46 0.83 -28.35
C VAL A 111 25.41 -0.27 -28.02
N ASP A 112 25.62 -1.52 -28.40
CA ASP A 112 24.66 -2.62 -28.21
C ASP A 112 24.71 -3.20 -26.77
N CYS A 113 25.88 -3.19 -26.13
CA CYS A 113 26.02 -3.52 -24.70
C CYS A 113 25.25 -2.54 -23.80
N GLU A 114 25.22 -1.24 -24.14
CA GLU A 114 24.48 -0.22 -23.37
C GLU A 114 22.97 -0.46 -23.39
N LYS A 115 22.42 -0.82 -24.57
CA LYS A 115 21.00 -1.16 -24.72
C LYS A 115 20.63 -2.46 -24.00
N MET A 116 21.47 -3.49 -24.11
CA MET A 116 21.23 -4.78 -23.45
C MET A 116 21.31 -4.67 -21.92
N ALA A 117 22.22 -3.86 -21.40
CA ALA A 117 22.36 -3.55 -19.97
C ALA A 117 21.18 -2.76 -19.40
N SER A 118 20.75 -1.70 -20.08
CA SER A 118 19.61 -0.87 -19.67
C SER A 118 18.29 -1.67 -19.66
N SER A 119 18.21 -2.70 -20.50
CA SER A 119 17.03 -3.57 -20.66
C SER A 119 16.68 -4.39 -19.42
N TYR A 120 17.62 -4.70 -18.51
CA TYR A 120 17.34 -5.51 -17.31
C TYR A 120 17.21 -4.72 -16.01
N LEU A 121 17.45 -3.41 -16.04
CA LEU A 121 17.45 -2.59 -14.83
C LEU A 121 16.06 -2.47 -14.15
N TRP A 122 14.98 -2.74 -14.87
CA TRP A 122 13.64 -2.85 -14.29
C TRP A 122 13.52 -3.97 -13.25
N LEU A 123 14.42 -4.97 -13.25
CA LEU A 123 14.46 -6.03 -12.23
C LEU A 123 14.71 -5.48 -10.82
N PHE A 124 15.47 -4.39 -10.67
CA PHE A 124 15.62 -3.72 -9.39
C PHE A 124 14.32 -3.05 -8.93
N VAL A 125 13.56 -2.48 -9.87
CA VAL A 125 12.23 -1.91 -9.57
C VAL A 125 11.28 -3.02 -9.11
N LEU A 126 11.30 -4.18 -9.78
CA LEU A 126 10.54 -5.36 -9.37
C LEU A 126 10.98 -5.85 -7.98
N ALA A 127 12.27 -6.08 -7.77
CA ALA A 127 12.81 -6.59 -6.51
C ALA A 127 12.54 -5.62 -5.34
N GLY A 128 12.68 -4.32 -5.57
CA GLY A 128 12.40 -3.30 -4.57
C GLY A 128 10.90 -3.20 -4.24
N ASN A 129 10.01 -3.34 -5.22
CA ASN A 129 8.57 -3.34 -4.97
C ASN A 129 8.09 -4.61 -4.24
N LEU A 130 8.68 -5.77 -4.57
CA LEU A 130 8.50 -7.02 -3.82
C LEU A 130 8.94 -6.85 -2.35
N LEU A 131 10.11 -6.26 -2.11
CA LEU A 131 10.63 -6.00 -0.77
C LEU A 131 9.75 -5.00 0.00
N ARG A 132 9.20 -3.99 -0.71
CA ARG A 132 8.19 -3.08 -0.16
C ARG A 132 6.96 -3.84 0.34
N GLY A 133 6.48 -4.82 -0.43
CA GLY A 133 5.36 -5.69 -0.06
C GLY A 133 5.62 -6.52 1.19
N ILE A 134 6.81 -7.14 1.25
CA ILE A 134 7.26 -7.91 2.42
C ILE A 134 7.28 -7.03 3.68
N GLY A 135 7.79 -5.80 3.57
CA GLY A 135 7.87 -4.85 4.69
C GLY A 135 6.53 -4.31 5.17
N GLU A 136 5.53 -4.22 4.28
CA GLU A 136 4.19 -3.71 4.58
C GLU A 136 3.31 -4.76 5.28
N ALA A 137 3.49 -6.03 4.94
CA ALA A 137 2.73 -7.18 5.48
C ALA A 137 2.47 -7.18 6.99
N PRO A 138 3.45 -6.89 7.89
CA PRO A 138 3.22 -6.92 9.33
C PRO A 138 2.37 -5.76 9.87
N ILE A 139 2.24 -4.64 9.16
CA ILE A 139 1.68 -3.39 9.71
C ILE A 139 0.22 -3.57 10.11
N MET A 140 -0.63 -4.03 9.19
CA MET A 140 -2.07 -4.15 9.44
C MET A 140 -2.42 -5.29 10.42
N PRO A 141 -1.99 -6.55 10.21
CA PRO A 141 -2.42 -7.67 11.05
C PRO A 141 -1.93 -7.54 12.50
N LEU A 142 -0.67 -7.15 12.67
CA LEU A 142 -0.11 -6.97 14.01
C LEU A 142 -0.58 -5.68 14.66
N GLY A 143 -0.77 -4.60 13.89
CA GLY A 143 -1.26 -3.33 14.39
C GLY A 143 -2.67 -3.45 14.95
N MET A 144 -3.60 -4.00 14.16
CA MET A 144 -5.00 -4.13 14.58
C MET A 144 -5.18 -5.11 15.72
N SER A 145 -4.56 -6.28 15.65
CA SER A 145 -4.61 -7.24 16.76
C SER A 145 -4.00 -6.68 18.06
N TYR A 146 -3.02 -5.77 17.98
CA TYR A 146 -2.47 -5.12 19.16
C TYR A 146 -3.45 -4.09 19.74
N ILE A 147 -4.21 -3.36 18.92
CA ILE A 147 -5.27 -2.47 19.44
C ILE A 147 -6.35 -3.30 20.14
N ASP A 148 -6.85 -4.35 19.48
CA ASP A 148 -7.90 -5.22 20.03
C ASP A 148 -7.50 -5.92 21.34
N ASP A 149 -6.21 -6.25 21.52
CA ASP A 149 -5.74 -6.95 22.71
C ASP A 149 -5.65 -6.05 23.97
N PHE A 150 -5.60 -4.73 23.79
CA PHE A 150 -5.35 -3.77 24.89
C PHE A 150 -6.48 -2.74 25.08
N ALA A 151 -7.32 -2.50 24.08
CA ALA A 151 -8.49 -1.63 24.17
C ALA A 151 -9.72 -2.36 24.73
N THR A 152 -10.63 -1.62 25.36
CA THR A 152 -11.96 -2.15 25.70
C THR A 152 -12.79 -2.39 24.44
N GLU A 153 -13.73 -3.35 24.48
CA GLU A 153 -14.64 -3.65 23.35
C GLU A 153 -15.36 -2.39 22.84
N GLU A 154 -15.71 -1.47 23.74
CA GLU A 154 -16.35 -0.18 23.43
C GLU A 154 -15.42 0.81 22.69
N ASN A 155 -14.12 0.84 23.01
CA ASN A 155 -13.17 1.81 22.45
C ASN A 155 -12.35 1.26 21.27
N SER A 156 -12.27 -0.07 21.09
CA SER A 156 -11.41 -0.66 20.06
C SER A 156 -11.81 -0.21 18.65
N ALA A 157 -13.12 -0.22 18.36
CA ALA A 157 -13.66 0.22 17.07
C ALA A 157 -13.27 1.68 16.76
N PHE A 158 -13.35 2.58 17.75
CA PHE A 158 -12.97 3.97 17.59
C PHE A 158 -11.46 4.15 17.30
N TYR A 159 -10.60 3.41 18.01
CA TYR A 159 -9.16 3.46 17.77
C TYR A 159 -8.76 2.90 16.40
N ILE A 160 -9.36 1.77 16.00
CA ILE A 160 -9.17 1.18 14.68
C ILE A 160 -9.63 2.16 13.59
N GLY A 161 -10.83 2.73 13.74
CA GLY A 161 -11.38 3.72 12.81
C GLY A 161 -10.48 4.95 12.68
N THR A 162 -9.95 5.48 13.78
CA THR A 162 -9.05 6.63 13.79
C THR A 162 -7.74 6.32 13.04
N VAL A 163 -7.12 5.18 13.30
CA VAL A 163 -5.90 4.74 12.59
C VAL A 163 -6.17 4.58 11.10
N ARG A 164 -7.29 3.97 10.72
CA ARG A 164 -7.68 3.79 9.31
C ARG A 164 -7.93 5.13 8.61
N ALA A 165 -8.64 6.04 9.25
CA ALA A 165 -8.91 7.37 8.71
C ALA A 165 -7.61 8.15 8.44
N SER A 166 -6.62 8.04 9.34
CA SER A 166 -5.30 8.66 9.11
C SER A 166 -4.57 8.08 7.89
N GLY A 167 -4.79 6.80 7.58
CA GLY A 167 -4.22 6.13 6.41
C GLY A 167 -4.76 6.66 5.08
N LEU A 168 -5.99 7.18 5.03
CA LEU A 168 -6.59 7.73 3.79
C LEU A 168 -5.91 9.02 3.31
N PHE A 169 -5.24 9.76 4.20
CA PHE A 169 -4.43 10.90 3.77
C PHE A 169 -3.23 10.47 2.92
N GLY A 170 -2.65 9.30 3.21
CA GLY A 170 -1.48 8.78 2.49
C GLY A 170 -1.68 8.80 0.97
N PRO A 171 -2.71 8.11 0.45
CA PRO A 171 -3.02 8.09 -0.99
C PRO A 171 -3.15 9.47 -1.63
N THR A 172 -3.87 10.39 -0.98
CA THR A 172 -4.08 11.76 -1.48
C THR A 172 -2.73 12.46 -1.68
N PHE A 173 -1.89 12.49 -0.66
CA PHE A 173 -0.59 13.15 -0.73
C PHE A 173 0.38 12.44 -1.68
N GLY A 174 0.30 11.11 -1.80
CA GLY A 174 1.17 10.37 -2.72
C GLY A 174 0.82 10.60 -4.19
N PHE A 175 -0.46 10.70 -4.55
CA PHE A 175 -0.88 11.14 -5.89
C PHE A 175 -0.52 12.60 -6.18
N MET A 176 -0.67 13.50 -5.21
CA MET A 176 -0.25 14.90 -5.38
C MET A 176 1.27 15.02 -5.60
N LEU A 177 2.07 14.29 -4.82
CA LEU A 177 3.51 14.20 -5.05
C LEU A 177 3.83 13.58 -6.42
N GLY A 178 3.09 12.53 -6.79
CA GLY A 178 3.19 11.89 -8.09
C GLY A 178 2.96 12.88 -9.23
N SER A 179 1.91 13.69 -9.14
CA SER A 179 1.63 14.75 -10.11
C SER A 179 2.79 15.74 -10.24
N PHE A 180 3.35 16.18 -9.10
CA PHE A 180 4.50 17.07 -9.06
C PHE A 180 5.73 16.43 -9.73
N CYS A 181 6.12 15.22 -9.34
CA CYS A 181 7.26 14.50 -9.92
C CYS A 181 7.05 14.14 -11.40
N ALA A 182 5.82 13.83 -11.82
CA ALA A 182 5.49 13.60 -13.23
C ALA A 182 5.72 14.84 -14.10
N ASN A 183 5.59 16.04 -13.53
CA ASN A 183 5.80 17.29 -14.26
C ASN A 183 7.28 17.75 -14.29
N LEU A 184 8.16 17.09 -13.53
CA LEU A 184 9.60 17.34 -13.55
C LEU A 184 10.28 16.36 -14.52
N TRP A 185 11.22 16.85 -15.33
CA TRP A 185 11.99 15.98 -16.21
C TRP A 185 12.86 15.01 -15.40
N VAL A 186 13.03 13.78 -15.87
CA VAL A 186 13.77 12.72 -15.16
C VAL A 186 15.22 13.06 -14.85
N ASP A 187 15.92 13.77 -15.73
CA ASP A 187 17.34 14.13 -15.61
C ASP A 187 17.51 15.57 -15.09
N ILE A 188 17.08 15.80 -13.85
CA ILE A 188 17.10 17.11 -13.19
C ILE A 188 18.54 17.64 -13.08
N GLY A 189 18.80 18.83 -13.63
CA GLY A 189 20.09 19.53 -13.50
C GLY A 189 21.19 19.07 -14.46
N VAL A 190 20.92 18.06 -15.29
CA VAL A 190 21.84 17.60 -16.36
C VAL A 190 21.47 18.21 -17.71
N VAL A 191 20.16 18.37 -17.96
CA VAL A 191 19.63 18.93 -19.21
C VAL A 191 18.83 20.20 -18.91
N ASP A 192 19.07 21.27 -19.68
CA ASP A 192 18.25 22.48 -19.58
C ASP A 192 16.91 22.27 -20.29
N VAL A 193 15.83 22.28 -19.51
CA VAL A 193 14.45 22.10 -19.99
C VAL A 193 14.05 23.19 -20.98
N GLY A 194 14.64 24.39 -20.89
CA GLY A 194 14.40 25.49 -21.83
C GLY A 194 14.91 25.22 -23.25
N THR A 195 15.86 24.29 -23.41
CA THR A 195 16.40 23.88 -24.73
C THR A 195 15.67 22.70 -25.34
N LEU A 196 14.80 22.04 -24.57
CA LEU A 196 14.04 20.88 -25.01
C LEU A 196 12.78 21.31 -25.78
N THR A 197 12.57 20.73 -26.97
CA THR A 197 11.32 20.90 -27.74
C THR A 197 10.17 20.04 -27.21
N ILE A 198 10.40 19.24 -26.18
CA ILE A 198 9.43 18.33 -25.58
C ILE A 198 8.82 18.93 -24.31
N THR A 199 7.50 18.79 -24.19
CA THR A 199 6.70 19.30 -23.07
C THR A 199 6.10 18.15 -22.25
N SER A 200 5.60 18.43 -21.05
CA SER A 200 4.96 17.40 -20.20
C SER A 200 3.67 16.79 -20.76
N LYS A 201 3.18 17.28 -21.91
CA LYS A 201 2.09 16.67 -22.67
C LYS A 201 2.56 15.61 -23.68
N ASP A 202 3.83 15.62 -24.05
CA ASP A 202 4.35 14.69 -25.05
C ASP A 202 4.52 13.29 -24.47
N MET A 203 4.21 12.26 -25.28
CA MET A 203 4.35 10.86 -24.84
C MET A 203 5.81 10.46 -24.56
N ARG A 204 6.77 11.23 -25.08
CA ARG A 204 8.21 11.06 -24.82
C ARG A 204 8.64 11.62 -23.46
N TRP A 205 7.74 12.34 -22.77
CA TRP A 205 8.05 12.90 -21.47
C TRP A 205 8.18 11.81 -20.41
N VAL A 206 9.33 11.79 -19.73
CA VAL A 206 9.58 10.92 -18.58
C VAL A 206 9.74 11.78 -17.35
N GLY A 207 8.80 11.62 -16.43
CA GLY A 207 8.78 12.27 -15.13
C GLY A 207 9.88 11.77 -14.20
N ALA A 208 10.27 12.58 -13.22
CA ALA A 208 11.25 12.26 -12.18
C ALA A 208 10.72 11.24 -11.15
N TRP A 209 10.40 10.03 -11.63
CA TRP A 209 9.78 8.96 -10.85
C TRP A 209 10.58 8.56 -9.63
N TRP A 210 11.91 8.64 -9.70
CA TRP A 210 12.82 8.26 -8.63
C TRP A 210 12.76 9.21 -7.41
N LEU A 211 12.47 10.49 -7.63
CA LEU A 211 12.58 11.53 -6.61
C LEU A 211 11.61 11.29 -5.44
N GLY A 212 10.34 11.06 -5.75
CA GLY A 212 9.36 10.76 -4.71
C GLY A 212 9.50 9.36 -4.13
N VAL A 213 10.13 8.39 -4.82
CA VAL A 213 10.43 7.09 -4.19
C VAL A 213 11.45 7.27 -3.05
N LEU A 214 12.45 8.13 -3.22
CA LEU A 214 13.39 8.47 -2.14
C LEU A 214 12.66 9.07 -0.94
N LEU A 215 11.75 10.02 -1.19
CA LEU A 215 10.94 10.63 -0.14
C LEU A 215 10.07 9.59 0.58
N CYS A 216 9.40 8.70 -0.17
CA CYS A 216 8.63 7.59 0.38
C CYS A 216 9.50 6.66 1.24
N GLY A 217 10.72 6.37 0.81
CA GLY A 217 11.71 5.60 1.58
C GLY A 217 12.07 6.26 2.90
N VAL A 218 12.31 7.57 2.90
CA VAL A 218 12.61 8.36 4.12
C VAL A 218 11.41 8.40 5.06
N VAL A 219 10.21 8.66 4.55
CA VAL A 219 8.97 8.67 5.36
C VAL A 219 8.73 7.29 6.01
N SER A 220 8.95 6.21 5.26
CA SER A 220 8.84 4.84 5.76
C SER A 220 9.89 4.51 6.82
N PHE A 221 11.12 5.01 6.66
CA PHE A 221 12.19 4.87 7.64
C PHE A 221 11.84 5.60 8.94
N MET A 222 11.35 6.83 8.83
CA MET A 222 10.87 7.63 9.97
C MET A 222 9.75 6.91 10.72
N ALA A 223 8.88 6.19 10.02
CA ALA A 223 7.77 5.45 10.64
C ALA A 223 8.23 4.28 11.51
N SER A 224 9.47 3.78 11.33
CA SER A 224 10.00 2.69 12.15
C SER A 224 10.36 3.11 13.59
N PHE A 225 10.93 4.31 13.77
CA PHE A 225 11.52 4.73 15.05
C PHE A 225 10.58 4.68 16.26
N PRO A 226 9.31 5.17 16.18
CA PRO A 226 8.44 5.22 17.35
C PRO A 226 8.18 3.84 17.95
N PHE A 227 8.24 2.77 17.17
CA PHE A 227 7.93 1.41 17.62
C PHE A 227 9.08 0.72 18.35
N TRP A 228 10.33 1.14 18.16
CA TRP A 228 11.49 0.48 18.77
C TRP A 228 11.52 0.60 20.29
N ASN A 229 10.99 1.73 20.79
CA ASN A 229 10.91 2.07 22.21
C ASN A 229 9.59 1.62 22.87
N LEU A 230 8.68 0.96 22.15
CA LEU A 230 7.41 0.53 22.71
C LEU A 230 7.53 -0.79 23.46
N PRO A 231 6.82 -0.96 24.60
CA PRO A 231 6.86 -2.19 25.38
C PRO A 231 6.16 -3.35 24.66
N ARG A 232 6.50 -4.59 25.04
CA ARG A 232 5.93 -5.80 24.46
C ARG A 232 4.41 -5.89 24.66
N SER A 233 3.94 -5.40 25.80
CA SER A 233 2.54 -5.40 26.21
C SER A 233 2.21 -4.08 26.90
N LEU A 234 1.05 -3.52 26.59
CA LEU A 234 0.48 -2.40 27.33
C LEU A 234 -0.32 -2.92 28.53
N PRO A 235 -0.55 -2.10 29.58
CA PRO A 235 -1.58 -2.42 30.56
C PRO A 235 -2.93 -2.55 29.84
N LYS A 236 -3.64 -3.67 30.05
CA LYS A 236 -4.97 -3.87 29.46
C LYS A 236 -5.97 -2.91 30.09
N GLN A 237 -6.80 -2.29 29.25
CA GLN A 237 -7.91 -1.47 29.72
C GLN A 237 -9.10 -2.41 30.05
N GLY A 238 -9.40 -2.60 31.34
CA GLY A 238 -10.50 -3.45 31.84
C GLY A 238 -10.11 -4.86 32.30
N GLU A 239 -11.02 -5.55 32.98
CA GLU A 239 -10.82 -6.92 33.48
C GLU A 239 -10.73 -7.94 32.33
N GLY A 240 -9.66 -8.76 32.34
CA GLY A 240 -9.33 -9.65 31.24
C GLY A 240 -10.29 -10.84 31.13
N LYS A 241 -11.17 -10.85 30.13
CA LYS A 241 -11.79 -12.09 29.66
C LYS A 241 -10.68 -13.02 29.16
N ASN A 242 -10.60 -14.22 29.72
CA ASN A 242 -9.79 -15.32 29.18
C ASN A 242 -10.40 -15.75 27.84
N VAL A 243 -9.97 -15.12 26.74
CA VAL A 243 -10.40 -15.52 25.40
C VAL A 243 -9.84 -16.92 25.14
N LYS A 244 -10.73 -17.93 25.13
CA LYS A 244 -10.39 -19.30 24.71
C LYS A 244 -9.76 -19.23 23.32
N LYS A 245 -8.50 -19.63 23.19
CA LYS A 245 -7.84 -19.81 21.88
C LYS A 245 -8.65 -20.82 21.07
N SER A 246 -9.47 -20.34 20.14
CA SER A 246 -10.14 -21.22 19.18
C SER A 246 -9.06 -21.86 18.30
N LYS A 247 -9.21 -23.15 18.01
CA LYS A 247 -8.29 -23.84 17.10
C LYS A 247 -8.48 -23.24 15.70
N PHE A 248 -7.40 -22.72 15.11
CA PHE A 248 -7.40 -22.04 13.81
C PHE A 248 -8.06 -22.86 12.69
N PHE A 249 -7.67 -24.14 12.56
CA PHE A 249 -8.14 -25.01 11.48
C PHE A 249 -9.66 -25.28 11.49
N PRO A 250 -10.30 -25.60 12.63
CA PRO A 250 -11.76 -25.70 12.71
C PRO A 250 -12.51 -24.43 12.30
N VAL A 251 -12.03 -23.25 12.70
CA VAL A 251 -12.65 -21.97 12.35
C VAL A 251 -12.50 -21.70 10.85
N LEU A 252 -11.31 -21.91 10.29
CA LEU A 252 -11.06 -21.76 8.86
C LEU A 252 -11.95 -22.69 8.02
N LYS A 253 -12.07 -23.97 8.41
CA LYS A 253 -12.94 -24.93 7.74
C LYS A 253 -14.41 -24.51 7.82
N LYS A 254 -14.86 -23.97 8.95
CA LYS A 254 -16.24 -23.47 9.12
C LYS A 254 -16.51 -22.25 8.24
N LEU A 255 -15.55 -21.33 8.12
CA LEU A 255 -15.68 -20.14 7.26
C LEU A 255 -15.70 -20.52 5.78
N LEU A 256 -14.77 -21.36 5.33
CA LEU A 256 -14.70 -21.83 3.94
C LEU A 256 -15.85 -22.75 3.55
N GLY A 257 -16.54 -23.38 4.51
CA GLY A 257 -17.76 -24.15 4.26
C GLY A 257 -19.03 -23.31 4.10
N ASN A 258 -18.97 -22.01 4.41
CA ASN A 258 -20.13 -21.12 4.31
C ASN A 258 -20.22 -20.49 2.91
N SER A 259 -21.23 -20.89 2.13
CA SER A 259 -21.46 -20.40 0.77
C SER A 259 -21.62 -18.88 0.69
N ILE A 260 -22.29 -18.25 1.66
CA ILE A 260 -22.45 -16.79 1.71
C ILE A 260 -21.10 -16.11 1.88
N PHE A 261 -20.25 -16.65 2.75
CA PHE A 261 -18.90 -16.13 2.95
C PHE A 261 -18.03 -16.30 1.70
N LEU A 262 -18.14 -17.41 0.97
CA LEU A 262 -17.40 -17.63 -0.27
C LEU A 262 -17.84 -16.66 -1.38
N VAL A 263 -19.14 -16.47 -1.57
CA VAL A 263 -19.67 -15.49 -2.54
C VAL A 263 -19.20 -14.08 -2.18
N TYR A 264 -19.27 -13.73 -0.90
CA TYR A 264 -18.79 -12.44 -0.39
C TYR A 264 -17.29 -12.24 -0.62
N LEU A 265 -16.47 -13.26 -0.34
CA LEU A 265 -15.03 -13.24 -0.57
C LEU A 265 -14.72 -13.04 -2.06
N PHE A 266 -15.38 -13.78 -2.94
CA PHE A 266 -15.21 -13.66 -4.38
C PHE A 266 -15.60 -12.26 -4.90
N ALA A 267 -16.74 -11.74 -4.46
CA ALA A 267 -17.17 -10.39 -4.81
C ALA A 267 -16.16 -9.33 -4.36
N THR A 268 -15.60 -9.48 -3.15
CA THR A 268 -14.57 -8.57 -2.61
C THR A 268 -13.28 -8.63 -3.42
N ILE A 269 -12.84 -9.82 -3.83
CA ILE A 269 -11.66 -10.00 -4.68
C ILE A 269 -11.88 -9.32 -6.04
N LEU A 270 -13.03 -9.53 -6.69
CA LEU A 270 -13.33 -8.88 -7.97
C LEU A 270 -13.35 -7.36 -7.84
N HIS A 271 -14.00 -6.85 -6.78
CA HIS A 271 -14.08 -5.42 -6.53
C HIS A 271 -12.70 -4.80 -6.30
N TYR A 272 -11.85 -5.44 -5.48
CA TYR A 272 -10.49 -4.96 -5.22
C TYR A 272 -9.63 -4.94 -6.48
N ASN A 273 -9.65 -6.01 -7.27
CA ASN A 273 -8.92 -6.07 -8.54
C ASN A 273 -9.38 -4.99 -9.51
N SER A 274 -10.68 -4.68 -9.55
CA SER A 274 -11.22 -3.59 -10.36
C SER A 274 -10.68 -2.23 -9.92
N ILE A 275 -10.70 -1.93 -8.62
CA ILE A 275 -10.17 -0.66 -8.08
C ILE A 275 -8.67 -0.52 -8.40
N VAL A 276 -7.88 -1.57 -8.13
CA VAL A 276 -6.43 -1.53 -8.39
C VAL A 276 -6.15 -1.31 -9.87
N GLY A 277 -6.86 -2.01 -10.76
CA GLY A 277 -6.72 -1.83 -12.20
C GLY A 277 -7.07 -0.43 -12.68
N VAL A 278 -8.15 0.16 -12.16
CA VAL A 278 -8.52 1.55 -12.48
C VAL A 278 -7.41 2.50 -12.03
N ILE A 279 -7.04 2.47 -10.75
CA ILE A 279 -6.05 3.41 -10.19
C ILE A 279 -4.70 3.32 -10.92
N THR A 280 -4.25 2.11 -11.27
CA THR A 280 -2.94 1.90 -11.91
C THR A 280 -2.90 2.36 -13.37
N TYR A 281 -3.97 2.16 -14.15
CA TYR A 281 -3.97 2.43 -15.60
C TYR A 281 -4.74 3.70 -16.02
N GLU A 282 -5.55 4.28 -15.13
CA GLU A 282 -6.34 5.48 -15.41
C GLU A 282 -5.50 6.69 -15.88
N PRO A 283 -4.35 7.05 -15.27
CA PRO A 283 -3.54 8.17 -15.75
C PRO A 283 -3.13 8.01 -17.22
N LYS A 284 -2.73 6.78 -17.60
CA LYS A 284 -2.33 6.42 -18.96
C LYS A 284 -3.52 6.45 -19.91
N PHE A 285 -4.65 5.89 -19.49
CA PHE A 285 -5.88 5.93 -20.26
C PHE A 285 -6.30 7.37 -20.55
N MET A 286 -6.27 8.25 -19.54
CA MET A 286 -6.66 9.63 -19.71
C MET A 286 -5.73 10.39 -20.66
N GLU A 287 -4.42 10.14 -20.58
CA GLU A 287 -3.45 10.72 -21.49
C GLU A 287 -3.70 10.29 -22.95
N GLN A 288 -3.93 9.00 -23.19
CA GLN A 288 -4.12 8.47 -24.54
C GLN A 288 -5.45 8.90 -25.17
N GLN A 289 -6.54 8.93 -24.39
CA GLN A 289 -7.88 9.21 -24.90
C GLN A 289 -8.24 10.70 -24.89
N PHE A 290 -7.79 11.44 -23.88
CA PHE A 290 -8.17 12.85 -23.69
C PHE A 290 -7.02 13.82 -23.91
N ASN A 291 -5.83 13.34 -24.28
CA ASN A 291 -4.64 14.17 -24.54
C ASN A 291 -4.30 15.11 -23.37
N ILE A 292 -4.54 14.64 -22.14
CA ILE A 292 -4.16 15.34 -20.90
C ILE A 292 -2.80 14.81 -20.42
N SER A 293 -1.95 15.68 -19.87
CA SER A 293 -0.67 15.22 -19.34
C SER A 293 -0.86 14.25 -18.17
N ILE A 294 0.04 13.28 -18.00
CA ILE A 294 0.02 12.36 -16.85
C ILE A 294 -0.01 13.13 -15.54
N SER A 295 0.77 14.20 -15.40
CA SER A 295 0.77 15.06 -14.21
C SER A 295 -0.62 15.59 -13.85
N ARG A 296 -1.41 16.02 -14.84
CA ARG A 296 -2.78 16.50 -14.62
C ARG A 296 -3.73 15.35 -14.28
N ALA A 297 -3.65 14.23 -14.99
CA ALA A 297 -4.47 13.05 -14.69
C ALA A 297 -4.25 12.57 -13.26
N THR A 298 -2.98 12.44 -12.85
CA THR A 298 -2.58 12.05 -11.49
C THR A 298 -3.08 13.05 -10.43
N PHE A 299 -3.04 14.35 -10.72
CA PHE A 299 -3.59 15.37 -9.82
C PHE A 299 -5.08 15.20 -9.60
N LEU A 300 -5.85 14.96 -10.67
CA LEU A 300 -7.29 14.77 -10.62
C LEU A 300 -7.67 13.52 -9.79
N ILE A 301 -6.91 12.43 -9.91
CA ILE A 301 -7.09 11.22 -9.08
C ILE A 301 -6.87 11.56 -7.61
N GLY A 302 -5.80 12.30 -7.27
CA GLY A 302 -5.54 12.75 -5.90
C GLY A 302 -6.69 13.61 -5.34
N MET A 303 -7.24 14.52 -6.14
CA MET A 303 -8.38 15.36 -5.74
C MET A 303 -9.67 14.55 -5.55
N TYR A 304 -9.92 13.56 -6.41
CA TYR A 304 -11.06 12.65 -6.27
C TYR A 304 -10.97 11.81 -4.98
N LEU A 305 -9.78 11.31 -4.65
CA LEU A 305 -9.56 10.58 -3.40
C LEU A 305 -9.74 11.46 -2.16
N LEU A 306 -9.36 12.74 -2.25
CA LEU A 306 -9.63 13.69 -1.18
C LEU A 306 -11.14 13.90 -0.96
N GLN A 307 -11.92 14.01 -2.03
CA GLN A 307 -13.38 14.12 -1.94
C GLN A 307 -13.99 12.86 -1.31
N TYR A 308 -13.55 11.68 -1.75
CA TYR A 308 -13.97 10.40 -1.18
C TYR A 308 -13.70 10.34 0.34
N PHE A 309 -12.53 10.78 0.78
CA PHE A 309 -12.16 10.85 2.19
C PHE A 309 -13.08 11.79 2.99
N LEU A 310 -13.37 12.99 2.48
CA LEU A 310 -14.26 13.94 3.17
C LEU A 310 -15.67 13.37 3.35
N VAL A 311 -16.18 12.65 2.35
CA VAL A 311 -17.46 11.94 2.44
C VAL A 311 -17.40 10.83 3.51
N GLN A 312 -16.30 10.07 3.56
CA GLN A 312 -16.12 9.01 4.55
C GLN A 312 -16.07 9.56 5.98
N LEU A 313 -15.40 10.69 6.22
CA LEU A 313 -15.40 11.36 7.52
C LEU A 313 -16.81 11.84 7.92
N ALA A 314 -17.55 12.41 6.98
CA ALA A 314 -18.91 12.89 7.23
C ALA A 314 -19.92 11.75 7.45
N GLY A 315 -19.73 10.60 6.78
CA GLY A 315 -20.58 9.42 6.89
C GLY A 315 -20.29 8.56 8.13
N GLY A 316 -19.03 8.42 8.53
CA GLY A 316 -18.62 7.62 9.69
C GLY A 316 -19.20 8.12 11.03
N GLY A 317 -19.51 9.41 11.14
CA GLY A 317 -20.18 9.98 12.31
C GLY A 317 -21.69 9.68 12.39
N ARG A 318 -22.28 9.06 11.35
CA ARG A 318 -23.73 8.79 11.26
C ARG A 318 -24.10 7.31 11.37
N CYS A 319 -23.14 6.41 11.53
CA CYS A 319 -23.46 5.00 11.79
C CYS A 319 -23.65 4.83 13.31
N PRO A 320 -24.89 4.72 13.84
CA PRO A 320 -25.07 4.41 15.25
C PRO A 320 -24.53 2.99 15.48
N PHE A 321 -23.44 2.88 16.27
CA PHE A 321 -22.99 1.65 16.90
C PHE A 321 -24.02 1.25 17.98
N LYS A 322 -25.25 0.94 17.57
CA LYS A 322 -26.31 0.57 18.52
C LYS A 322 -26.21 -0.94 18.80
N ASP A 323 -25.65 -1.22 19.98
CA ASP A 323 -25.93 -2.35 20.86
C ASP A 323 -26.00 -3.75 20.22
N ILE A 324 -24.84 -4.41 20.11
CA ILE A 324 -24.82 -5.87 20.31
C ILE A 324 -24.75 -6.10 21.83
N SER A 325 -25.89 -5.95 22.51
CA SER A 325 -26.02 -6.47 23.87
C SER A 325 -26.07 -7.99 23.82
N PRO A 326 -25.30 -8.73 24.64
CA PRO A 326 -25.55 -10.15 24.81
C PRO A 326 -26.95 -10.32 25.39
N ALA A 327 -27.84 -11.00 24.67
CA ALA A 327 -29.13 -11.40 25.22
C ALA A 327 -28.87 -12.19 26.51
N THR A 328 -29.36 -11.66 27.63
CA THR A 328 -29.38 -12.36 28.91
C THR A 328 -30.17 -13.66 28.73
N ASP A 329 -29.59 -14.72 29.28
CA ASP A 329 -30.04 -16.10 29.25
C ASP A 329 -31.38 -16.23 29.99
N ASP A 330 -32.50 -16.11 29.26
CA ASP A 330 -33.80 -16.57 29.75
C ASP A 330 -34.04 -17.99 29.24
N GLY A 331 -33.86 -18.95 30.15
CA GLY A 331 -33.87 -20.39 29.93
C GLY A 331 -35.17 -20.95 29.35
N ARG A 332 -35.44 -20.72 28.05
CA ARG A 332 -36.36 -21.50 27.24
C ARG A 332 -35.74 -21.81 25.88
N ASN A 333 -35.76 -23.10 25.56
CA ASN A 333 -35.40 -23.68 24.27
C ASN A 333 -36.15 -23.02 23.10
N SER A 334 -35.53 -22.04 22.45
CA SER A 334 -35.73 -21.72 21.02
C SER A 334 -34.66 -20.74 20.56
N THR A 335 -33.65 -21.23 19.84
CA THR A 335 -32.72 -20.39 19.07
C THR A 335 -33.42 -19.80 17.85
N THR A 336 -34.22 -18.76 18.06
CA THR A 336 -34.71 -17.89 16.99
C THR A 336 -33.87 -16.62 17.00
N TRP A 337 -32.93 -16.53 16.06
CA TRP A 337 -32.29 -15.27 15.71
C TRP A 337 -33.36 -14.37 15.09
N SER A 338 -33.86 -13.38 15.82
CA SER A 338 -34.65 -12.30 15.23
C SER A 338 -33.70 -11.48 14.36
N TYR A 339 -33.73 -11.72 13.04
CA TYR A 339 -33.23 -10.79 12.04
C TYR A 339 -34.12 -9.55 12.06
N GLU A 340 -33.88 -8.64 13.00
CA GLU A 340 -34.34 -7.28 12.84
C GLU A 340 -33.55 -6.64 11.70
N GLY A 341 -34.23 -6.45 10.57
CA GLY A 341 -33.87 -5.51 9.52
C GLY A 341 -32.51 -5.71 8.84
N PHE A 342 -32.53 -6.19 7.61
CA PHE A 342 -31.44 -5.92 6.67
C PHE A 342 -31.41 -4.40 6.45
N ASP A 343 -30.63 -3.68 7.26
CA ASP A 343 -30.48 -2.24 7.14
C ASP A 343 -29.47 -1.95 6.01
N PRO A 344 -29.93 -1.50 4.82
CA PRO A 344 -29.03 -1.19 3.71
C PRO A 344 -28.06 -0.07 4.07
N VAL A 345 -28.38 0.79 5.05
CA VAL A 345 -27.49 1.85 5.54
C VAL A 345 -26.37 1.28 6.39
N ALA A 346 -26.63 0.25 7.21
CA ALA A 346 -25.59 -0.45 7.97
C ALA A 346 -24.67 -1.30 7.07
N LEU A 347 -25.22 -1.91 6.01
CA LEU A 347 -24.44 -2.60 4.99
C LEU A 347 -23.60 -1.62 4.17
N GLN A 348 -24.16 -0.46 3.82
CA GLN A 348 -23.46 0.60 3.09
C GLN A 348 -22.41 1.30 3.96
N CYS A 349 -22.66 1.50 5.26
CA CYS A 349 -21.66 1.93 6.24
C CYS A 349 -20.51 0.92 6.32
N ARG A 350 -20.81 -0.38 6.45
CA ARG A 350 -19.79 -1.44 6.47
C ARG A 350 -19.05 -1.56 5.13
N LEU A 351 -19.72 -1.38 4.00
CA LEU A 351 -19.10 -1.34 2.67
C LEU A 351 -18.21 -0.10 2.52
N SER A 352 -18.62 1.07 3.02
CA SER A 352 -17.84 2.31 2.99
C SER A 352 -16.62 2.26 3.92
N GLU A 353 -16.79 1.70 5.12
CA GLU A 353 -15.67 1.36 6.01
C GLU A 353 -14.74 0.34 5.35
N MET A 354 -15.27 -0.63 4.61
CA MET A 354 -14.47 -1.65 3.91
C MET A 354 -13.77 -1.16 2.64
N ILE A 355 -14.31 -0.16 1.93
CA ILE A 355 -13.58 0.53 0.86
C ILE A 355 -12.33 1.21 1.46
N GLY A 356 -12.42 1.74 2.68
CA GLY A 356 -11.26 2.17 3.47
C GLY A 356 -10.39 1.03 4.05
N VAL A 357 -10.91 -0.19 4.20
CA VAL A 357 -10.15 -1.36 4.67
C VAL A 357 -9.14 -1.85 3.63
N PHE A 358 -9.43 -1.65 2.34
CA PHE A 358 -8.61 -2.13 1.22
C PHE A 358 -7.96 -1.03 0.37
N SER A 359 -8.29 0.25 0.57
CA SER A 359 -7.65 1.36 -0.16
C SER A 359 -6.24 1.75 0.34
N THR A 360 -5.55 0.91 1.12
CA THR A 360 -4.16 1.15 1.55
C THR A 360 -3.32 -0.10 1.55
#